data_AF-A0A956D269-F1
#
_entry.id   AF-A0A956D269-F1
#
_cell.length_a   1.000
_cell.length_b   1.000
_cell.length_c   1.000
_cell.angle_alpha   90.00
_cell.angle_beta   90.00
_cell.angle_gamma   90.00
#
_symmetry.space_group_name_H-M   'P 1'
#
loop_
_entity.id
_entity.type
_entity.pdbx_description
1 polymer ?
#
loop_
_entity_poly.entity_id
_entity_poly.type
_entity_poly.pdbx_seq_one_letter_code
_entity_poly.pdbx_strand_id
1 'polypeptide(L)'
;MRRSLPFVLPVLLLAAPLAAQRGDWVAPARYEHLVPRVGGEPGPVFSNLRYESNNRSMRGDFDPRAESGCDNARRQRAIAGRIRGLFVLRDALFSQQDHPVEHQACALMMPANWVTAAVADVLAGTPLRPVQAPAPTDDAAWGAIESAAAMFGSFQPSDRLFETARRPLAGATETEAAETRNARHNVRSLAEDARALIGEVPRGAEAVATCGARRIAASDRAYFTEDLRRERVIVLSVENPNEHERRDENKGFAIWGREVPERAMAMARDAVLRRRLEDGDLALERYDLTVPAERRRAIAVLEAIVPPGSTGHRVWLWVGGGIVEGTELVEDASDQLPSFRAELGRARIAHDRVIVFNRPSFRLRGHVAELEPTVDRFRAMGLPLSVNASSGALHHVFRR
;
A
#
# COMPACT_ATOMS: atom_id res chain seq x y z
N MET A 1 -50.82 -0.99 44.22
CA MET A 1 -50.38 0.26 43.53
C MET A 1 -48.97 0.56 44.02
N ARG A 2 -47.87 0.60 43.27
CA ARG A 2 -47.56 0.68 41.84
C ARG A 2 -46.43 -0.34 41.56
N ARG A 3 -46.50 -1.07 40.44
CA ARG A 3 -45.39 -1.87 39.91
C ARG A 3 -44.65 -1.00 38.89
N SER A 4 -43.33 -0.86 39.03
CA SER A 4 -42.45 -0.21 38.07
C SER A 4 -41.74 -1.31 37.26
N LEU A 5 -42.10 -1.43 35.98
CA LEU A 5 -41.43 -2.26 34.98
C LEU A 5 -40.39 -1.41 34.20
N PRO A 6 -39.38 -2.04 33.58
CA PRO A 6 -38.23 -1.37 32.98
C PRO A 6 -38.54 -0.83 31.58
N PHE A 7 -37.93 0.30 31.24
CA PHE A 7 -37.91 0.85 29.88
C PHE A 7 -36.99 0.00 29.01
N VAL A 8 -37.59 -0.82 28.15
CA VAL A 8 -36.95 -1.41 26.96
C VAL A 8 -37.30 -0.51 25.79
N LEU A 9 -36.32 0.20 25.22
CA LEU A 9 -36.48 0.89 23.95
C LEU A 9 -36.38 -0.15 22.82
N PRO A 10 -37.35 -0.26 21.90
CA PRO A 10 -37.20 -1.11 20.73
C PRO A 10 -36.32 -0.40 19.69
N VAL A 11 -35.27 -1.10 19.28
CA VAL A 11 -34.51 -0.85 18.05
C VAL A 11 -35.47 -1.01 16.86
N LEU A 12 -35.84 0.10 16.24
CA LEU A 12 -36.45 0.15 14.91
C LEU A 12 -35.40 0.71 13.95
N LEU A 13 -34.44 -0.15 13.59
CA LEU A 13 -33.65 0.00 12.37
C LEU A 13 -34.59 -0.31 11.21
N LEU A 14 -35.33 0.71 10.77
CA LEU A 14 -36.01 0.69 9.48
C LEU A 14 -34.95 0.52 8.40
N ALA A 15 -34.93 -0.66 7.80
CA ALA A 15 -34.23 -0.95 6.56
C ALA A 15 -34.68 0.08 5.51
N ALA A 16 -33.84 1.07 5.24
CA ALA A 16 -34.00 1.93 4.09
C ALA A 16 -33.74 1.10 2.83
N PRO A 17 -34.55 1.26 1.77
CA PRO A 17 -34.44 0.45 0.58
C PRO A 17 -33.10 0.69 -0.13
N LEU A 18 -32.44 -0.41 -0.49
CA LEU A 18 -31.20 -0.55 -1.26
C LEU A 18 -31.22 0.06 -2.69
N ALA A 19 -32.11 1.02 -2.96
CA ALA A 19 -32.42 1.52 -4.30
C ALA A 19 -32.38 3.05 -4.45
N ALA A 20 -31.78 3.79 -3.52
CA ALA A 20 -31.54 5.23 -3.67
C ALA A 20 -30.04 5.59 -3.53
N GLN A 21 -29.42 5.91 -4.68
CA GLN A 21 -28.40 6.97 -4.91
C GLN A 21 -27.26 6.56 -5.86
N ARG A 22 -27.60 6.44 -7.16
CA ARG A 22 -26.65 6.54 -8.28
C ARG A 22 -26.21 8.00 -8.53
N GLY A 23 -25.75 8.70 -7.50
CA GLY A 23 -25.18 10.04 -7.64
C GLY A 23 -23.76 10.03 -7.14
N ASP A 24 -22.78 10.15 -8.03
CA ASP A 24 -21.44 10.49 -7.62
C ASP A 24 -21.47 11.96 -7.17
N TRP A 25 -21.36 12.16 -5.86
CA TRP A 25 -21.47 13.48 -5.25
C TRP A 25 -20.31 14.37 -5.70
N VAL A 26 -20.49 15.68 -5.69
CA VAL A 26 -19.40 16.63 -5.94
C VAL A 26 -19.20 17.44 -4.67
N ALA A 27 -18.02 17.34 -4.07
CA ALA A 27 -17.68 18.13 -2.90
C ALA A 27 -17.57 19.61 -3.33
N PRO A 28 -17.99 20.58 -2.50
CA PRO A 28 -17.78 21.98 -2.80
C PRO A 28 -16.32 22.28 -3.15
N ALA A 29 -16.08 23.20 -4.10
CA ALA A 29 -14.73 23.50 -4.63
C ALA A 29 -13.68 23.78 -3.53
N ARG A 30 -14.12 24.36 -2.41
CA ARG A 30 -13.25 24.63 -1.25
C ARG A 30 -12.63 23.36 -0.63
N TYR A 31 -13.25 22.20 -0.78
CA TYR A 31 -12.82 20.94 -0.20
C TYR A 31 -12.14 20.00 -1.21
N GLU A 32 -11.88 20.43 -2.46
CA GLU A 32 -11.29 19.57 -3.51
C GLU A 32 -9.88 19.07 -3.21
N HIS A 33 -9.20 19.69 -2.25
CA HIS A 33 -7.87 19.31 -1.78
C HIS A 33 -7.90 18.29 -0.63
N LEU A 34 -9.09 17.90 -0.15
CA LEU A 34 -9.22 16.89 0.89
C LEU A 34 -8.91 15.49 0.33
N VAL A 35 -8.24 14.70 1.16
CA VAL A 35 -7.96 13.28 0.95
C VAL A 35 -8.54 12.50 2.14
N PRO A 36 -9.85 12.21 2.14
CA PRO A 36 -10.48 11.33 3.13
C PRO A 36 -10.08 9.86 2.99
N ARG A 37 -10.53 9.06 3.94
CA ARG A 37 -10.40 7.60 3.92
C ARG A 37 -11.65 6.95 3.33
N VAL A 38 -11.46 5.89 2.56
CA VAL A 38 -12.53 5.01 2.10
C VAL A 38 -12.30 3.61 2.66
N GLY A 39 -13.35 3.04 3.26
CA GLY A 39 -13.33 1.67 3.79
C GLY A 39 -13.56 0.63 2.70
N GLY A 40 -13.69 -0.64 3.11
CA GLY A 40 -13.96 -1.75 2.20
C GLY A 40 -15.24 -1.55 1.39
N GLU A 41 -16.36 -1.20 2.01
CA GLU A 41 -17.63 -1.05 1.31
C GLU A 41 -17.71 0.24 0.47
N PRO A 42 -18.24 0.17 -0.77
CA PRO A 42 -18.44 1.33 -1.64
C PRO A 42 -19.61 2.20 -1.14
N GLY A 43 -19.38 2.95 -0.05
CA GLY A 43 -20.31 3.95 0.46
C GLY A 43 -20.48 5.16 -0.49
N PRO A 44 -21.20 6.22 -0.05
CA PRO A 44 -21.27 7.46 -0.82
C PRO A 44 -19.87 8.07 -0.96
N VAL A 45 -19.45 8.37 -2.18
CA VAL A 45 -18.15 9.00 -2.48
C VAL A 45 -18.36 10.29 -3.26
N PHE A 46 -17.39 11.19 -3.18
CA PHE A 46 -17.32 12.43 -3.95
C PHE A 46 -16.40 12.23 -5.15
N SER A 47 -16.91 12.40 -6.36
CA SER A 47 -16.18 12.11 -7.61
C SER A 47 -14.98 13.02 -7.84
N ASN A 48 -15.01 14.23 -7.31
CA ASN A 48 -13.92 15.21 -7.44
C ASN A 48 -12.83 15.07 -6.37
N LEU A 49 -12.99 14.17 -5.39
CA LEU A 49 -12.00 13.95 -4.33
C LEU A 49 -11.08 12.76 -4.60
N ARG A 50 -9.89 12.81 -3.99
CA ARG A 50 -8.99 11.65 -3.88
C ARG A 50 -9.21 10.98 -2.53
N TYR A 51 -8.98 9.68 -2.47
CA TYR A 51 -9.17 8.89 -1.26
C TYR A 51 -7.93 8.08 -0.92
N GLU A 52 -7.71 7.84 0.37
CA GLU A 52 -6.78 6.84 0.87
C GLU A 52 -7.54 5.55 1.20
N SER A 53 -7.01 4.41 0.75
CA SER A 53 -7.55 3.09 1.07
C SER A 53 -6.49 2.19 1.71
N ASN A 54 -6.96 1.35 2.64
CA ASN A 54 -6.31 0.14 3.14
C ASN A 54 -4.97 0.32 3.88
N ASN A 55 -5.04 0.93 5.07
CA ASN A 55 -4.27 0.42 6.22
C ASN A 55 -4.98 -0.87 6.73
N ARG A 56 -4.26 -1.82 7.35
CA ARG A 56 -4.81 -3.04 7.99
C ARG A 56 -6.09 -2.74 8.81
N SER A 57 -6.11 -1.61 9.50
CA SER A 57 -7.27 -1.10 10.28
C SER A 57 -8.52 -0.75 9.47
N MET A 58 -8.44 -0.65 8.13
CA MET A 58 -9.55 -0.27 7.24
C MET A 58 -10.16 -1.46 6.47
N ARG A 59 -9.62 -2.67 6.67
CA ARG A 59 -10.06 -3.90 5.99
C ARG A 59 -11.32 -4.53 6.61
N GLY A 60 -11.68 -4.14 7.83
CA GLY A 60 -12.71 -4.83 8.63
C GLY A 60 -12.18 -6.10 9.28
N ASP A 61 -13.02 -6.77 10.06
CA ASP A 61 -12.69 -8.08 10.62
C ASP A 61 -12.60 -9.13 9.49
N PHE A 62 -11.61 -10.01 9.57
CA PHE A 62 -11.49 -11.12 8.63
C PHE A 62 -12.66 -12.09 8.82
N ASP A 63 -13.43 -12.32 7.77
CA ASP A 63 -14.40 -13.41 7.70
C ASP A 63 -13.93 -14.44 6.65
N PRO A 64 -13.57 -15.67 7.05
CA PRO A 64 -13.08 -16.71 6.14
C PRO A 64 -14.12 -17.17 5.12
N ARG A 65 -15.38 -16.75 5.27
CA ARG A 65 -16.47 -16.96 4.32
C ARG A 65 -16.75 -15.74 3.46
N ALA A 66 -16.17 -14.59 3.80
CA ALA A 66 -16.36 -13.35 3.07
C ALA A 66 -15.21 -13.15 2.08
N GLU A 67 -15.59 -13.19 0.81
CA GLU A 67 -14.92 -12.45 -0.27
C GLU A 67 -13.53 -12.97 -0.70
N SER A 68 -13.42 -13.40 -1.96
CA SER A 68 -12.12 -13.75 -2.54
C SER A 68 -11.26 -12.50 -2.77
N GLY A 69 -9.95 -12.66 -2.94
CA GLY A 69 -9.09 -11.54 -3.37
C GLY A 69 -9.57 -10.90 -4.68
N CYS A 70 -10.19 -11.68 -5.57
CA CYS A 70 -10.80 -11.17 -6.81
C CYS A 70 -12.01 -10.28 -6.55
N ASP A 71 -12.80 -10.58 -5.53
CA ASP A 71 -13.94 -9.75 -5.14
C ASP A 71 -13.46 -8.43 -4.51
N ASN A 72 -12.43 -8.49 -3.66
CA ASN A 72 -11.72 -7.30 -3.16
C ASN A 72 -11.23 -6.40 -4.30
N ALA A 73 -10.58 -6.99 -5.30
CA ALA A 73 -10.11 -6.25 -6.47
C ALA A 73 -11.27 -5.60 -7.24
N ARG A 74 -12.39 -6.30 -7.46
CA ARG A 74 -13.58 -5.73 -8.12
C ARG A 74 -14.14 -4.53 -7.36
N ARG A 75 -14.19 -4.62 -6.03
CA ARG A 75 -14.69 -3.54 -5.17
C ARG A 75 -13.77 -2.31 -5.21
N GLN A 76 -12.46 -2.52 -5.12
CA GLN A 76 -11.46 -1.46 -5.27
C GLN A 76 -11.57 -0.78 -6.64
N ARG A 77 -11.75 -1.55 -7.72
CA ARG A 77 -12.00 -1.01 -9.08
C ARG A 77 -13.29 -0.19 -9.15
N ALA A 78 -14.36 -0.68 -8.54
CA ALA A 78 -15.65 0.02 -8.52
C ALA A 78 -15.56 1.37 -7.76
N ILE A 79 -14.81 1.42 -6.66
CA ILE A 79 -14.53 2.67 -5.94
C ILE A 79 -13.66 3.60 -6.81
N ALA A 80 -12.54 3.10 -7.33
CA ALA A 80 -11.61 3.89 -8.15
C ALA A 80 -12.27 4.50 -9.40
N GLY A 81 -13.21 3.79 -10.02
CA GLY A 81 -13.95 4.27 -11.19
C GLY A 81 -14.89 5.44 -10.91
N ARG A 82 -15.20 5.74 -9.64
CA ARG A 82 -16.16 6.78 -9.22
C ARG A 82 -15.53 8.03 -8.64
N ILE A 83 -14.20 8.06 -8.47
CA ILE A 83 -13.47 9.10 -7.74
C ILE A 83 -12.34 9.70 -8.56
N ARG A 84 -11.75 10.81 -8.09
CA ARG A 84 -10.65 11.49 -8.78
C ARG A 84 -9.34 10.71 -8.69
N GLY A 85 -9.15 10.00 -7.59
CA GLY A 85 -8.03 9.08 -7.45
C GLY A 85 -8.03 8.35 -6.11
N LEU A 86 -7.25 7.27 -6.05
CA LEU A 86 -7.22 6.34 -4.92
C LEU A 86 -5.78 6.00 -4.56
N PHE A 87 -5.33 6.42 -3.39
CA PHE A 87 -4.07 5.97 -2.81
C PHE A 87 -4.24 4.56 -2.23
N VAL A 88 -3.38 3.64 -2.65
CA VAL A 88 -3.44 2.22 -2.23
C VAL A 88 -2.07 1.71 -1.83
N LEU A 89 -1.96 1.13 -0.65
CA LEU A 89 -0.73 0.51 -0.17
C LEU A 89 -0.45 -0.79 -0.96
N ARG A 90 0.64 -0.81 -1.73
CA ARG A 90 1.02 -1.92 -2.64
C ARG A 90 2.55 -2.03 -2.66
N ASP A 91 3.14 -2.39 -1.52
CA ASP A 91 4.60 -2.31 -1.32
C ASP A 91 5.20 -3.37 -0.39
N ALA A 92 4.36 -4.15 0.29
CA ALA A 92 4.75 -5.21 1.21
C ALA A 92 3.91 -6.46 0.97
N LEU A 93 4.32 -7.61 1.46
CA LEU A 93 3.58 -8.87 1.24
C LEU A 93 2.24 -8.93 1.99
N PHE A 94 2.22 -8.47 3.24
CA PHE A 94 1.04 -8.53 4.11
C PHE A 94 0.20 -7.24 4.13
N SER A 95 0.78 -6.16 3.61
CA SER A 95 0.18 -4.83 3.62
C SER A 95 -0.56 -4.52 2.31
N GLN A 96 -0.62 -5.47 1.37
CA GLN A 96 -1.47 -5.41 0.16
C GLN A 96 -2.96 -5.56 0.49
N GLN A 97 -3.81 -5.17 -0.44
CA GLN A 97 -5.27 -5.28 -0.31
C GLN A 97 -5.71 -6.71 -0.01
N ASP A 98 -5.09 -7.69 -0.67
CA ASP A 98 -5.34 -9.12 -0.43
C ASP A 98 -4.29 -9.66 0.53
N HIS A 99 -4.69 -9.95 1.77
CA HIS A 99 -3.78 -10.56 2.72
C HIS A 99 -3.47 -12.01 2.31
N PRO A 100 -2.19 -12.43 2.23
CA PRO A 100 -1.77 -13.65 1.53
C PRO A 100 -2.06 -15.00 2.22
N VAL A 101 -2.82 -14.98 3.32
CA VAL A 101 -3.30 -16.21 3.99
C VAL A 101 -4.82 -16.17 4.13
N GLU A 102 -5.36 -14.98 4.39
CA GLU A 102 -6.79 -14.72 4.44
C GLU A 102 -7.43 -14.86 3.05
N HIS A 103 -6.70 -14.53 1.98
CA HIS A 103 -7.24 -14.54 0.62
C HIS A 103 -6.34 -15.32 -0.35
N GLN A 104 -6.97 -16.05 -1.26
CA GLN A 104 -6.35 -16.35 -2.54
C GLN A 104 -6.27 -15.04 -3.33
N ALA A 105 -5.06 -14.49 -3.47
CA ALA A 105 -4.88 -13.15 -4.02
C ALA A 105 -5.31 -13.10 -5.50
N CYS A 106 -6.00 -12.03 -5.90
CA CYS A 106 -6.37 -11.81 -7.32
C CYS A 106 -5.14 -11.61 -8.20
N ALA A 107 -4.22 -10.80 -7.70
CA ALA A 107 -2.94 -10.51 -8.32
C ALA A 107 -1.95 -10.16 -7.19
N LEU A 108 -1.32 -11.20 -6.64
CA LEU A 108 -0.28 -11.04 -5.63
C LEU A 108 0.86 -10.20 -6.21
N MET A 109 1.37 -9.27 -5.42
CA MET A 109 2.56 -8.50 -5.81
C MET A 109 3.79 -9.07 -5.12
N MET A 110 4.84 -9.30 -5.90
CA MET A 110 6.16 -9.59 -5.36
C MET A 110 6.64 -8.42 -4.47
N PRO A 111 7.15 -8.69 -3.25
CA PRO A 111 7.73 -7.64 -2.41
C PRO A 111 8.93 -6.96 -3.07
N ALA A 112 9.10 -5.65 -2.87
CA ALA A 112 10.18 -4.90 -3.51
C ALA A 112 11.58 -5.33 -3.01
N ASN A 113 11.69 -5.70 -1.73
CA ASN A 113 12.93 -6.23 -1.16
C ASN A 113 13.38 -7.58 -1.76
N TRP A 114 12.50 -8.34 -2.44
CA TRP A 114 12.89 -9.53 -3.20
C TRP A 114 13.71 -9.17 -4.44
N VAL A 115 13.38 -8.06 -5.09
CA VAL A 115 14.17 -7.51 -6.20
C VAL A 115 15.55 -7.08 -5.68
N THR A 116 15.58 -6.37 -4.54
CA THR A 116 16.83 -5.98 -3.87
C THR A 116 17.70 -7.19 -3.53
N ALA A 117 17.11 -8.24 -2.95
CA ALA A 117 17.83 -9.47 -2.59
C ALA A 117 18.48 -10.12 -3.82
N ALA A 118 17.73 -10.24 -4.90
CA ALA A 118 18.20 -10.84 -6.14
C ALA A 118 19.33 -10.03 -6.78
N VAL A 119 19.16 -8.70 -6.87
CA VAL A 119 20.18 -7.79 -7.38
C VAL A 119 21.47 -7.87 -6.55
N ALA A 120 21.35 -7.89 -5.22
CA ALA A 120 22.49 -7.95 -4.32
C ALA A 120 23.29 -9.25 -4.47
N ASP A 121 22.60 -10.40 -4.53
CA ASP A 121 23.25 -11.71 -4.71
C ASP A 121 23.96 -11.78 -6.09
N VAL A 122 23.32 -11.28 -7.15
CA VAL A 122 23.93 -11.23 -8.50
C VAL A 122 25.18 -10.35 -8.54
N LEU A 123 25.14 -9.17 -7.91
CA LEU A 123 26.31 -8.29 -7.82
C LEU A 123 27.44 -8.93 -7.00
N ALA A 124 27.12 -9.76 -6.02
CA ALA A 124 28.08 -10.50 -5.21
C ALA A 124 28.55 -11.83 -5.86
N GLY A 125 28.04 -12.18 -7.05
CA GLY A 125 28.32 -13.48 -7.68
C GLY A 125 27.76 -14.68 -6.91
N THR A 126 26.81 -14.46 -6.00
CA THR A 126 26.14 -15.51 -5.22
C THR A 126 24.98 -16.09 -6.03
N PRO A 127 24.90 -17.43 -6.21
CA PRO A 127 23.79 -18.04 -6.92
C PRO A 127 22.45 -17.79 -6.22
N LEU A 128 21.44 -17.40 -6.99
CA LEU A 128 20.07 -17.28 -6.49
C LEU A 128 19.45 -18.65 -6.25
N ARG A 129 18.92 -18.87 -5.04
CA ARG A 129 18.19 -20.10 -4.69
C ARG A 129 16.69 -19.89 -4.88
N PRO A 130 15.99 -20.83 -5.55
CA PRO A 130 14.56 -20.70 -5.84
C PRO A 130 13.71 -20.82 -4.57
N VAL A 131 12.45 -20.38 -4.68
CA VAL A 131 11.42 -20.66 -3.69
C VAL A 131 10.90 -22.09 -3.90
N GLN A 132 10.87 -22.88 -2.84
CA GLN A 132 10.28 -24.22 -2.84
C GLN A 132 8.77 -24.10 -2.66
N ALA A 133 8.01 -24.53 -3.68
CA ALA A 133 6.56 -24.46 -3.66
C ALA A 133 5.97 -25.76 -4.25
N PRO A 134 5.77 -26.80 -3.42
CA PRO A 134 5.17 -28.07 -3.83
C PRO A 134 3.76 -27.93 -4.42
N ALA A 135 3.18 -29.05 -4.87
CA ALA A 135 1.78 -29.07 -5.31
C ALA A 135 0.84 -28.63 -4.16
N PRO A 136 -0.23 -27.85 -4.43
CA PRO A 136 -1.09 -27.31 -3.35
C PRO A 136 -1.73 -28.37 -2.45
N THR A 137 -1.89 -29.60 -2.94
CA THR A 137 -2.55 -30.72 -2.25
C THR A 137 -1.56 -31.71 -1.62
N ASP A 138 -0.25 -31.50 -1.75
CA ASP A 138 0.78 -32.44 -1.29
C ASP A 138 1.25 -32.10 0.14
N ASP A 139 0.46 -32.51 1.13
CA ASP A 139 0.75 -32.24 2.55
C ASP A 139 2.12 -32.76 2.99
N ALA A 140 2.55 -33.91 2.45
CA ALA A 140 3.85 -34.51 2.81
C ALA A 140 5.01 -33.65 2.33
N ALA A 141 4.96 -33.18 1.07
CA ALA A 141 6.01 -32.32 0.52
C ALA A 141 6.06 -30.95 1.21
N TRP A 142 4.91 -30.35 1.54
CA TRP A 142 4.89 -29.12 2.35
C TRP A 142 5.46 -29.36 3.75
N GLY A 143 5.04 -30.43 4.42
CA GLY A 143 5.51 -30.79 5.76
C GLY A 143 7.03 -31.03 5.83
N ALA A 144 7.63 -31.53 4.76
CA ALA A 144 9.07 -31.83 4.67
C ALA A 144 9.99 -30.60 4.60
N ILE A 145 9.47 -29.39 4.32
CA ILE A 145 10.30 -28.18 4.25
C ILE A 145 10.68 -27.74 5.67
N GLU A 146 11.97 -27.78 6.01
CA GLU A 146 12.44 -27.67 7.40
C GLU A 146 12.42 -26.25 7.99
N SER A 147 12.52 -25.21 7.16
CA SER A 147 12.58 -23.82 7.63
C SER A 147 12.05 -22.81 6.61
N ALA A 148 11.67 -21.62 7.08
CA ALA A 148 11.26 -20.51 6.21
C ALA A 148 12.40 -20.13 5.23
N ALA A 149 13.65 -20.12 5.69
CA ALA A 149 14.81 -19.89 4.83
C ALA A 149 14.96 -20.96 3.74
N ALA A 150 14.71 -22.23 4.05
CA ALA A 150 14.71 -23.31 3.05
C ALA A 150 13.56 -23.14 2.03
N MET A 151 12.39 -22.70 2.48
CA MET A 151 11.25 -22.44 1.61
C MET A 151 11.49 -21.26 0.66
N PHE A 152 12.02 -20.14 1.16
CA PHE A 152 12.17 -18.90 0.39
C PHE A 152 13.53 -18.72 -0.32
N GLY A 153 14.53 -19.55 -0.02
CA GLY A 153 15.79 -19.59 -0.75
C GLY A 153 16.64 -18.32 -0.56
N SER A 154 16.78 -17.51 -1.61
CA SER A 154 17.52 -16.23 -1.59
C SER A 154 16.66 -15.03 -1.19
N PHE A 155 15.34 -15.21 -1.09
CA PHE A 155 14.39 -14.12 -0.91
C PHE A 155 14.00 -13.94 0.56
N GLN A 156 13.59 -12.71 0.93
CA GLN A 156 13.23 -12.39 2.32
C GLN A 156 12.13 -13.33 2.82
N PRO A 157 12.37 -14.11 3.89
CA PRO A 157 11.43 -15.11 4.35
C PRO A 157 10.20 -14.47 5.03
N SER A 158 9.15 -15.29 5.13
CA SER A 158 7.96 -15.00 5.92
C SER A 158 7.57 -16.21 6.76
N ASP A 159 7.76 -16.09 8.08
CA ASP A 159 7.40 -17.17 9.01
C ASP A 159 5.89 -17.47 8.96
N ARG A 160 5.05 -16.44 8.88
CA ARG A 160 3.59 -16.64 8.79
C ARG A 160 3.18 -17.45 7.56
N LEU A 161 3.74 -17.17 6.39
CA LEU A 161 3.44 -17.98 5.18
C LEU A 161 4.02 -19.37 5.26
N PHE A 162 5.24 -19.50 5.79
CA PHE A 162 5.89 -20.80 6.01
C PHE A 162 5.06 -21.69 6.91
N GLU A 163 4.72 -21.22 8.11
CA GLU A 163 3.93 -21.99 9.08
C GLU A 163 2.54 -22.33 8.52
N THR A 164 1.86 -21.38 7.88
CA THR A 164 0.50 -21.60 7.36
C THR A 164 0.46 -22.57 6.18
N ALA A 165 1.43 -22.48 5.25
CA ALA A 165 1.50 -23.35 4.08
C ALA A 165 1.84 -24.82 4.45
N ARG A 166 2.55 -25.04 5.56
CA ARG A 166 2.95 -26.37 6.03
C ARG A 166 1.90 -27.12 6.83
N ARG A 167 0.84 -26.45 7.29
CA ARG A 167 -0.24 -27.12 8.03
C ARG A 167 -0.84 -28.24 7.17
N PRO A 168 -1.14 -29.41 7.74
CA PRO A 168 -1.86 -30.46 7.03
C PRO A 168 -3.29 -30.02 6.74
N LEU A 169 -3.82 -30.40 5.57
CA LEU A 169 -5.23 -30.19 5.24
C LEU A 169 -6.12 -31.25 5.91
N ALA A 170 -5.57 -32.44 6.15
CA ALA A 170 -6.27 -33.50 6.86
C ALA A 170 -6.59 -33.10 8.31
N GLY A 171 -7.87 -33.13 8.68
CA GLY A 171 -8.33 -32.79 10.03
C GLY A 171 -8.41 -31.30 10.34
N ALA A 172 -8.08 -30.43 9.37
CA ALA A 172 -8.21 -28.98 9.52
C ALA A 172 -9.69 -28.54 9.52
N THR A 173 -10.00 -27.48 10.25
CA THR A 173 -11.28 -26.78 10.13
C THR A 173 -11.43 -26.14 8.74
N GLU A 174 -12.65 -25.76 8.36
CA GLU A 174 -12.92 -25.08 7.08
C GLU A 174 -12.02 -23.84 6.89
N THR A 175 -11.91 -23.02 7.93
CA THR A 175 -11.08 -21.81 7.97
C THR A 175 -9.60 -22.13 7.80
N GLU A 176 -9.05 -23.04 8.61
CA GLU A 176 -7.63 -23.40 8.53
C GLU A 176 -7.29 -24.00 7.17
N ALA A 177 -8.17 -24.85 6.63
CA ALA A 177 -7.97 -25.44 5.32
C ALA A 177 -7.99 -24.38 4.21
N ALA A 178 -8.84 -23.34 4.34
CA ALA A 178 -8.86 -22.20 3.42
C ALA A 178 -7.55 -21.38 3.52
N GLU A 179 -7.12 -21.03 4.72
CA GLU A 179 -5.87 -20.30 4.94
C GLU A 179 -4.66 -21.04 4.38
N THR A 180 -4.57 -22.35 4.61
CA THR A 180 -3.48 -23.19 4.08
C THR A 180 -3.51 -23.24 2.57
N ARG A 181 -4.68 -23.40 1.94
CA ARG A 181 -4.79 -23.38 0.47
C ARG A 181 -4.37 -22.02 -0.10
N ASN A 182 -4.80 -20.93 0.52
CA ASN A 182 -4.44 -19.56 0.12
C ASN A 182 -2.92 -19.35 0.23
N ALA A 183 -2.33 -19.71 1.37
CA ALA A 183 -0.89 -19.61 1.59
C ALA A 183 -0.09 -20.41 0.56
N ARG A 184 -0.46 -21.68 0.31
CA ARG A 184 0.19 -22.52 -0.71
C ARG A 184 0.07 -21.94 -2.12
N HIS A 185 -1.11 -21.41 -2.47
CA HIS A 185 -1.32 -20.73 -3.75
C HIS A 185 -0.41 -19.51 -3.90
N ASN A 186 -0.39 -18.64 -2.89
CA ASN A 186 0.39 -17.41 -2.92
C ASN A 186 1.91 -17.68 -2.90
N VAL A 187 2.39 -18.68 -2.16
CA VAL A 187 3.81 -19.12 -2.21
C VAL A 187 4.18 -19.63 -3.60
N ARG A 188 3.29 -20.36 -4.29
CA ARG A 188 3.53 -20.78 -5.68
C ARG A 188 3.61 -19.60 -6.64
N SER A 189 2.75 -18.59 -6.50
CA SER A 189 2.83 -17.34 -7.27
C SER A 189 4.18 -16.64 -7.05
N LEU A 190 4.62 -16.53 -5.80
CA LEU A 190 5.94 -15.97 -5.47
C LEU A 190 7.08 -16.81 -6.05
N ALA A 191 6.94 -18.13 -6.11
CA ALA A 191 7.93 -19.01 -6.72
C ALA A 191 8.02 -18.83 -8.25
N GLU A 192 6.94 -18.45 -8.92
CA GLU A 192 6.96 -18.06 -10.33
C GLU A 192 7.71 -16.74 -10.55
N ASP A 193 7.47 -15.76 -9.68
CA ASP A 193 8.20 -14.48 -9.70
C ASP A 193 9.70 -14.68 -9.45
N ALA A 194 10.06 -15.48 -8.44
CA ALA A 194 11.44 -15.86 -8.13
C ALA A 194 12.13 -16.55 -9.32
N ARG A 195 11.46 -17.52 -9.97
CA ARG A 195 11.99 -18.19 -11.17
C ARG A 195 12.24 -17.22 -12.32
N ALA A 196 11.36 -16.23 -12.51
CA ALA A 196 11.55 -15.21 -13.53
C ALA A 196 12.77 -14.31 -13.24
N LEU A 197 13.01 -13.95 -11.96
CA LEU A 197 14.22 -13.22 -11.58
C LEU A 197 15.49 -14.06 -11.82
N ILE A 198 15.46 -15.34 -11.44
CA ILE A 198 16.58 -16.28 -11.64
C ILE A 198 16.92 -16.42 -13.13
N GLY A 199 15.91 -16.46 -14.00
CA GLY A 199 16.09 -16.55 -15.45
C GLY A 199 16.86 -15.37 -16.07
N GLU A 200 16.87 -14.21 -15.41
CA GLU A 200 17.57 -13.00 -15.89
C GLU A 200 18.99 -12.86 -15.32
N VAL A 201 19.40 -13.72 -14.40
CA VAL A 201 20.76 -13.73 -13.81
C VAL A 201 21.87 -13.73 -14.88
N PRO A 202 21.80 -14.54 -15.97
CA PRO A 202 22.85 -14.52 -17.01
C PRO A 202 23.01 -13.16 -17.71
N ARG A 203 22.03 -12.26 -17.60
CA ARG A 203 22.03 -10.93 -18.19
C ARG A 203 22.44 -9.83 -17.20
N GLY A 204 22.75 -10.20 -15.96
CA GLY A 204 23.27 -9.31 -14.93
C GLY A 204 22.20 -8.62 -14.07
N ALA A 205 22.67 -7.91 -13.06
CA ALA A 205 21.84 -7.35 -12.00
C ALA A 205 20.79 -6.33 -12.51
N GLU A 206 21.11 -5.55 -13.55
CA GLU A 206 20.17 -4.58 -14.14
C GLU A 206 18.99 -5.27 -14.83
N ALA A 207 19.23 -6.41 -15.50
CA ALA A 207 18.17 -7.21 -16.12
C ALA A 207 17.25 -7.81 -15.06
N VAL A 208 17.82 -8.29 -13.95
CA VAL A 208 17.07 -8.78 -12.78
C VAL A 208 16.21 -7.67 -12.17
N ALA A 209 16.78 -6.48 -11.93
CA ALA A 209 16.04 -5.33 -11.42
C ALA A 209 14.88 -4.94 -12.35
N THR A 210 15.13 -4.89 -13.66
CA THR A 210 14.12 -4.58 -14.68
C THR A 210 13.00 -5.62 -14.73
N CYS A 211 13.34 -6.91 -14.63
CA CYS A 211 12.36 -7.99 -14.57
C CYS A 211 11.47 -7.86 -13.34
N GLY A 212 12.07 -7.67 -12.16
CA GLY A 212 11.30 -7.48 -10.93
C GLY A 212 10.36 -6.28 -10.98
N ALA A 213 10.86 -5.15 -11.48
CA ALA A 213 10.06 -3.95 -11.71
C ALA A 213 8.86 -4.19 -12.64
N ARG A 214 9.06 -4.91 -13.76
CA ARG A 214 7.98 -5.27 -14.70
C ARG A 214 6.95 -6.18 -14.07
N ARG A 215 7.35 -7.14 -13.23
CA ARG A 215 6.42 -8.08 -12.57
C ARG A 215 5.56 -7.39 -11.52
N ILE A 216 6.17 -6.53 -10.69
CA ILE A 216 5.44 -5.69 -9.72
C ILE A 216 4.41 -4.81 -10.45
N ALA A 217 4.83 -4.14 -11.52
CA ALA A 217 3.97 -3.28 -12.32
C ALA A 217 2.86 -4.07 -13.05
N ALA A 218 3.16 -5.28 -13.54
CA ALA A 218 2.15 -6.16 -14.14
C ALA A 218 1.11 -6.62 -13.12
N SER A 219 1.53 -6.92 -11.88
CA SER A 219 0.61 -7.21 -10.78
C SER A 219 -0.28 -6.02 -10.44
N ASP A 220 0.24 -4.77 -10.46
CA ASP A 220 -0.58 -3.57 -10.24
C ASP A 220 -1.68 -3.47 -11.31
N ARG A 221 -1.32 -3.64 -12.58
CA ARG A 221 -2.26 -3.60 -13.70
C ARG A 221 -3.25 -4.77 -13.67
N ALA A 222 -2.82 -5.96 -13.30
CA ALA A 222 -3.72 -7.11 -13.14
C ALA A 222 -4.71 -6.88 -11.99
N TYR A 223 -4.28 -6.25 -10.89
CA TYR A 223 -5.14 -5.95 -9.75
C TYR A 223 -6.13 -4.83 -10.05
N PHE A 224 -5.70 -3.73 -10.66
CA PHE A 224 -6.54 -2.54 -10.83
C PHE A 224 -7.13 -2.36 -12.23
N THR A 225 -6.70 -3.13 -13.23
CA THR A 225 -6.80 -2.82 -14.68
C THR A 225 -5.84 -1.73 -15.13
N GLU A 226 -5.44 -1.76 -16.41
CA GLU A 226 -4.48 -0.80 -16.98
C GLU A 226 -5.01 0.64 -16.94
N ASP A 227 -6.29 0.83 -17.29
CA ASP A 227 -6.91 2.16 -17.35
C ASP A 227 -7.03 2.80 -15.97
N LEU A 228 -7.53 2.06 -14.97
CA LEU A 228 -7.63 2.59 -13.62
C LEU A 228 -6.25 2.81 -13.00
N ARG A 229 -5.27 1.93 -13.26
CA ARG A 229 -3.90 2.13 -12.79
C ARG A 229 -3.29 3.42 -13.36
N ARG A 230 -3.53 3.71 -14.64
CA ARG A 230 -3.05 4.91 -15.34
C ARG A 230 -3.69 6.20 -14.87
N GLU A 231 -5.00 6.17 -14.61
CA GLU A 231 -5.79 7.41 -14.48
C GLU A 231 -6.22 7.72 -13.05
N ARG A 232 -6.39 6.70 -12.20
CA ARG A 232 -7.10 6.83 -10.92
C ARG A 232 -6.30 6.30 -9.73
N VAL A 233 -5.65 5.15 -9.88
CA VAL A 233 -4.99 4.48 -8.76
C VAL A 233 -3.57 5.01 -8.62
N ILE A 234 -3.26 5.48 -7.40
CA ILE A 234 -1.94 5.96 -6.99
C ILE A 234 -1.39 4.91 -6.03
N VAL A 235 -0.53 4.05 -6.55
CA VAL A 235 0.11 3.03 -5.71
C VAL A 235 1.10 3.70 -4.76
N LEU A 236 1.11 3.27 -3.51
CA LEU A 236 1.94 3.82 -2.47
C LEU A 236 3.07 2.86 -2.14
N SER A 237 4.29 3.41 -2.04
CA SER A 237 5.52 2.72 -1.66
C SER A 237 6.09 3.32 -0.38
N VAL A 238 6.20 2.50 0.68
CA VAL A 238 6.96 2.85 1.88
C VAL A 238 8.45 2.75 1.54
N GLU A 239 9.06 3.86 1.14
CA GLU A 239 10.49 3.86 0.72
C GLU A 239 11.43 3.76 1.92
N ASN A 240 11.02 4.33 3.06
CA ASN A 240 11.81 4.32 4.29
C ASN A 240 11.03 3.76 5.50
N PRO A 241 10.71 2.46 5.50
CA PRO A 241 9.96 1.83 6.58
C PRO A 241 10.72 1.85 7.91
N ASN A 242 9.98 1.93 9.02
CA ASN A 242 10.55 1.75 10.34
C ASN A 242 10.98 0.28 10.59
N GLU A 243 11.54 0.00 11.78
CA GLU A 243 11.98 -1.36 12.13
C GLU A 243 10.87 -2.40 12.08
N HIS A 244 9.71 -2.12 12.71
CA HIS A 244 8.56 -3.03 12.74
C HIS A 244 8.05 -3.32 11.32
N GLU A 245 7.90 -2.28 10.50
CA GLU A 245 7.45 -2.41 9.11
C GLU A 245 8.39 -3.27 8.26
N ARG A 246 9.71 -3.18 8.49
CA ARG A 246 10.69 -4.04 7.81
C ARG A 246 10.61 -5.48 8.28
N ARG A 247 10.60 -5.70 9.60
CA ARG A 247 10.66 -7.03 10.22
C ARG A 247 9.37 -7.82 10.01
N ASP A 248 8.23 -7.21 10.30
CA ASP A 248 6.96 -7.92 10.46
C ASP A 248 6.06 -7.81 9.22
N GLU A 249 6.19 -6.74 8.43
CA GLU A 249 5.37 -6.51 7.23
C GLU A 249 6.13 -6.71 5.91
N ASN A 250 7.46 -6.84 5.96
CA ASN A 250 8.34 -6.90 4.78
C ASN A 250 8.17 -5.68 3.84
N LYS A 251 8.01 -4.48 4.42
CA LYS A 251 7.89 -3.22 3.65
C LYS A 251 9.24 -2.73 3.13
N GLY A 252 9.16 -1.99 2.03
CA GLY A 252 10.26 -1.24 1.45
C GLY A 252 11.29 -2.09 0.72
N PHE A 253 12.44 -1.47 0.43
CA PHE A 253 13.50 -2.06 -0.38
C PHE A 253 14.60 -2.74 0.43
N ALA A 254 14.74 -2.40 1.71
CA ALA A 254 15.71 -2.99 2.60
C ALA A 254 15.31 -4.42 3.02
N ILE A 255 16.31 -5.24 3.36
CA ILE A 255 16.13 -6.63 3.79
C ILE A 255 16.34 -6.69 5.30
N TRP A 256 15.35 -7.19 6.05
CA TRP A 256 15.48 -7.31 7.49
C TRP A 256 16.54 -8.35 7.87
N GLY A 257 17.44 -8.00 8.79
CA GLY A 257 18.50 -8.90 9.26
C GLY A 257 19.61 -9.16 8.24
N ARG A 258 19.64 -8.44 7.11
CA ARG A 258 20.68 -8.58 6.08
C ARG A 258 21.12 -7.20 5.60
N GLU A 259 22.40 -6.91 5.74
CA GLU A 259 23.00 -5.72 5.13
C GLU A 259 23.09 -5.91 3.61
N VAL A 260 22.75 -4.86 2.87
CA VAL A 260 22.74 -4.87 1.41
C VAL A 260 23.54 -3.67 0.90
N PRO A 261 24.40 -3.85 -0.12
CA PRO A 261 25.10 -2.73 -0.73
C PRO A 261 24.14 -1.64 -1.21
N GLU A 262 24.44 -0.38 -0.92
CA GLU A 262 23.61 0.77 -1.32
C GLU A 262 23.31 0.77 -2.83
N ARG A 263 24.30 0.40 -3.64
CA ARG A 263 24.13 0.25 -5.11
C ARG A 263 23.04 -0.75 -5.48
N ALA A 264 22.93 -1.87 -4.78
CA ALA A 264 21.91 -2.89 -5.07
C ALA A 264 20.51 -2.38 -4.71
N MET A 265 20.38 -1.73 -3.55
CA MET A 265 19.13 -1.12 -3.11
C MET A 265 18.69 0.02 -4.04
N ALA A 266 19.60 0.91 -4.44
CA ALA A 266 19.31 1.99 -5.38
C ALA A 266 18.89 1.45 -6.76
N MET A 267 19.59 0.42 -7.28
CA MET A 267 19.24 -0.19 -8.57
C MET A 267 17.83 -0.81 -8.54
N ALA A 268 17.50 -1.57 -7.50
CA ALA A 268 16.17 -2.16 -7.36
C ALA A 268 15.09 -1.09 -7.17
N ARG A 269 15.32 -0.12 -6.27
CA ARG A 269 14.41 1.00 -6.01
C ARG A 269 14.11 1.78 -7.26
N ASP A 270 15.15 2.29 -7.92
CA ASP A 270 14.98 3.18 -9.06
C ASP A 270 14.30 2.45 -10.24
N ALA A 271 14.62 1.17 -10.46
CA ALA A 271 13.95 0.35 -11.47
C ALA A 271 12.46 0.17 -11.18
N VAL A 272 12.10 -0.20 -9.95
CA VAL A 272 10.70 -0.42 -9.53
C VAL A 272 9.90 0.88 -9.60
N LEU A 273 10.42 1.96 -9.00
CA LEU A 273 9.70 3.23 -8.93
C LEU A 273 9.53 3.87 -10.31
N ARG A 274 10.58 3.89 -11.16
CA ARG A 274 10.48 4.41 -12.53
C ARG A 274 9.48 3.60 -13.36
N ARG A 275 9.52 2.27 -13.29
CA ARG A 275 8.59 1.43 -14.04
C ARG A 275 7.13 1.64 -13.59
N ARG A 276 6.88 1.76 -12.29
CA ARG A 276 5.52 2.05 -11.79
C ARG A 276 5.05 3.43 -12.24
N LEU A 277 5.93 4.42 -12.32
CA LEU A 277 5.62 5.76 -12.85
C LEU A 277 5.27 5.77 -14.34
N GLU A 278 5.71 4.79 -15.12
CA GLU A 278 5.26 4.63 -16.51
C GLU A 278 3.78 4.21 -16.60
N ASP A 279 3.28 3.52 -15.58
CA ASP A 279 1.92 2.99 -15.55
C ASP A 279 0.90 3.92 -14.85
N GLY A 280 1.32 5.01 -14.19
CA GLY A 280 0.44 5.93 -13.48
C GLY A 280 1.11 6.69 -12.33
N ASP A 281 0.38 7.61 -11.70
CA ASP A 281 0.87 8.36 -10.51
C ASP A 281 1.35 7.38 -9.40
N LEU A 282 2.36 7.79 -8.64
CA LEU A 282 3.01 7.00 -7.57
C LEU A 282 3.11 7.83 -6.30
N ALA A 283 2.89 7.24 -5.13
CA ALA A 283 3.15 7.86 -3.84
C ALA A 283 4.38 7.25 -3.15
N LEU A 284 5.20 8.09 -2.54
CA LEU A 284 6.35 7.70 -1.73
C LEU A 284 6.15 8.22 -0.31
N GLU A 285 6.30 7.38 0.70
CA GLU A 285 6.09 7.78 2.10
C GLU A 285 7.24 7.45 3.05
N ARG A 286 7.09 7.92 4.29
CA ARG A 286 8.01 7.85 5.43
C ARG A 286 9.24 8.77 5.37
N TYR A 287 9.05 10.01 4.90
CA TYR A 287 10.07 11.05 5.05
C TYR A 287 9.74 11.99 6.20
N ASP A 288 10.61 11.99 7.21
CA ASP A 288 10.56 12.91 8.34
C ASP A 288 11.31 14.20 8.01
N LEU A 289 10.59 15.32 7.88
CA LEU A 289 11.19 16.61 7.54
C LEU A 289 11.96 17.26 8.70
N THR A 290 11.84 16.74 9.93
CA THR A 290 12.66 17.19 11.05
C THR A 290 14.09 16.66 10.96
N VAL A 291 14.31 15.60 10.16
CA VAL A 291 15.62 14.94 10.02
C VAL A 291 16.28 15.34 8.70
N PRO A 292 17.42 16.07 8.72
CA PRO A 292 18.10 16.52 7.49
C PRO A 292 18.53 15.39 6.55
N ALA A 293 18.86 14.20 7.10
CA ALA A 293 19.23 13.04 6.30
C ALA A 293 18.04 12.51 5.48
N GLU A 294 16.84 12.49 6.06
CA GLU A 294 15.60 12.07 5.39
C GLU A 294 15.18 13.04 4.28
N ARG A 295 15.36 14.35 4.50
CA ARG A 295 15.15 15.37 3.46
C ARG A 295 16.07 15.16 2.26
N ARG A 296 17.37 14.93 2.51
CA ARG A 296 18.35 14.64 1.45
C ARG A 296 18.02 13.35 0.72
N ARG A 297 17.58 12.31 1.44
CA ARG A 297 17.16 11.03 0.86
C ARG A 297 15.96 11.21 -0.06
N ALA A 298 14.91 11.92 0.39
CA ALA A 298 13.74 12.21 -0.42
C ALA A 298 14.13 12.91 -1.74
N ILE A 299 15.00 13.91 -1.66
CA ILE A 299 15.51 14.63 -2.84
C ILE A 299 16.29 13.69 -3.76
N ALA A 300 17.23 12.91 -3.23
CA ALA A 300 18.04 11.98 -4.04
C ALA A 300 17.17 10.94 -4.78
N VAL A 301 16.12 10.43 -4.13
CA VAL A 301 15.16 9.52 -4.76
C VAL A 301 14.42 10.22 -5.90
N LEU A 302 13.92 11.45 -5.67
CA LEU A 302 13.24 12.22 -6.72
C LEU A 302 14.16 12.54 -7.90
N GLU A 303 15.41 12.94 -7.66
CA GLU A 303 16.41 13.19 -8.71
C GLU A 303 16.66 11.94 -9.56
N ALA A 304 16.61 10.75 -8.96
CA ALA A 304 16.71 9.51 -9.70
C ALA A 304 15.47 9.23 -10.56
N ILE A 305 14.26 9.38 -10.03
CA ILE A 305 13.05 8.87 -10.72
C ILE A 305 12.30 9.90 -11.56
N VAL A 306 12.49 11.20 -11.30
CA VAL A 306 11.89 12.33 -12.04
C VAL A 306 12.94 13.42 -12.34
N PRO A 307 14.02 13.09 -13.07
CA PRO A 307 15.07 14.06 -13.42
C PRO A 307 14.54 15.21 -14.30
N PRO A 308 15.32 16.30 -14.48
CA PRO A 308 14.90 17.44 -15.28
C PRO A 308 14.60 17.01 -16.73
N GLY A 309 13.52 17.56 -17.30
CA GLY A 309 13.06 17.22 -18.65
C GLY A 309 12.30 15.90 -18.74
N SER A 310 12.17 15.12 -17.66
CA SER A 310 11.29 13.95 -17.65
C SER A 310 9.82 14.38 -17.72
N THR A 311 9.00 13.64 -18.47
CA THR A 311 7.56 13.87 -18.62
C THR A 311 6.76 12.66 -18.12
N GLY A 312 5.47 12.85 -17.85
CA GLY A 312 4.54 11.76 -17.53
C GLY A 312 3.90 11.92 -16.15
N HIS A 313 3.61 10.79 -15.49
CA HIS A 313 2.86 10.74 -14.25
C HIS A 313 3.58 11.39 -13.06
N ARG A 314 2.84 11.71 -12.00
CA ARG A 314 3.36 12.48 -10.87
C ARG A 314 3.80 11.59 -9.71
N VAL A 315 4.75 12.10 -8.94
CA VAL A 315 5.14 11.57 -7.63
C VAL A 315 4.45 12.39 -6.55
N TRP A 316 3.68 11.70 -5.71
CA TRP A 316 3.11 12.24 -4.48
C TRP A 316 4.07 11.94 -3.33
N LEU A 317 4.82 12.94 -2.88
CA LEU A 317 5.76 12.80 -1.79
C LEU A 317 5.05 13.03 -0.46
N TRP A 318 4.81 11.94 0.27
CA TRP A 318 4.18 11.95 1.59
C TRP A 318 5.24 12.23 2.65
N VAL A 319 5.08 13.36 3.33
CA VAL A 319 6.03 13.87 4.32
C VAL A 319 5.33 14.04 5.66
N GLY A 320 6.09 13.94 6.74
CA GLY A 320 5.60 14.16 8.12
C GLY A 320 6.74 14.61 9.02
N GLY A 321 6.43 14.80 10.30
CA GLY A 321 7.41 14.96 11.37
C GLY A 321 7.80 13.62 11.97
N GLY A 322 8.32 13.66 13.20
CA GLY A 322 8.70 12.46 13.94
C GLY A 322 7.54 11.47 14.11
N ILE A 323 7.86 10.19 14.24
CA ILE A 323 6.88 9.18 14.65
C ILE A 323 6.51 9.46 16.12
N VAL A 324 5.22 9.59 16.40
CA VAL A 324 4.71 9.75 17.76
C VAL A 324 4.96 8.43 18.52
N GLU A 325 5.72 8.53 19.61
CA GLU A 325 6.17 7.38 20.40
C GLU A 325 5.02 6.44 20.77
N GLY A 326 5.24 5.13 20.60
CA GLY A 326 4.24 4.09 20.87
C GLY A 326 3.10 4.02 19.86
N THR A 327 3.18 4.74 18.74
CA THR A 327 2.15 4.74 17.68
C THR A 327 2.76 4.65 16.27
N GLU A 328 1.92 4.47 15.25
CA GLU A 328 2.30 4.56 13.83
C GLU A 328 2.07 5.96 13.23
N LEU A 329 1.62 6.91 14.05
CA LEU A 329 1.28 8.27 13.63
C LEU A 329 2.54 9.12 13.50
N VAL A 330 2.51 10.08 12.58
CA VAL A 330 3.58 11.07 12.39
C VAL A 330 3.10 12.44 12.85
N GLU A 331 4.02 13.27 13.33
CA GLU A 331 3.73 14.66 13.69
C GLU A 331 3.53 15.55 12.45
N ASP A 332 2.90 16.72 12.65
CA ASP A 332 2.67 17.69 11.57
C ASP A 332 3.98 18.39 11.20
N ALA A 333 4.40 18.28 9.94
CA ALA A 333 5.64 18.89 9.45
C ALA A 333 5.47 20.30 8.88
N SER A 334 4.32 20.95 9.12
CA SER A 334 3.98 22.23 8.49
C SER A 334 5.06 23.31 8.67
N ASP A 335 5.75 23.32 9.82
CA ASP A 335 6.81 24.29 10.13
C ASP A 335 8.09 24.04 9.31
N GLN A 336 8.36 22.80 8.93
CA GLN A 336 9.54 22.41 8.15
C GLN A 336 9.31 22.56 6.64
N LEU A 337 8.04 22.61 6.19
CA LEU A 337 7.69 22.69 4.77
C LEU A 337 8.29 23.88 4.01
N PRO A 338 8.35 25.12 4.55
CA PRO A 338 8.98 26.23 3.83
C PRO A 338 10.44 25.98 3.51
N SER A 339 11.20 25.46 4.49
CA SER A 339 12.61 25.11 4.31
C SER A 339 12.76 23.96 3.31
N PHE A 340 11.93 22.92 3.43
CA PHE A 340 11.99 21.77 2.53
C PHE A 340 11.58 22.12 1.10
N ARG A 341 10.60 23.00 0.90
CA ARG A 341 10.23 23.53 -0.42
C ARG A 341 11.37 24.34 -1.05
N ALA A 342 12.13 25.10 -0.25
CA ALA A 342 13.30 25.82 -0.75
C ALA A 342 14.43 24.86 -1.20
N GLU A 343 14.64 23.74 -0.50
CA GLU A 343 15.56 22.69 -0.92
C GLU A 343 15.06 21.97 -2.19
N LEU A 344 13.78 21.58 -2.21
CA LEU A 344 13.14 20.99 -3.39
C LEU A 344 13.26 21.91 -4.59
N GLY A 345 13.11 23.23 -4.44
CA GLY A 345 13.25 24.22 -5.51
C GLY A 345 14.68 24.36 -6.07
N ARG A 346 15.69 23.82 -5.39
CA ARG A 346 17.09 23.76 -5.85
C ARG A 346 17.48 22.37 -6.37
N ALA A 347 16.67 21.35 -6.09
CA ALA A 347 16.93 19.98 -6.52
C ALA A 347 16.84 19.84 -8.04
N ARG A 348 17.59 18.90 -8.61
CA ARG A 348 17.58 18.62 -10.05
C ARG A 348 16.44 17.68 -10.40
N ILE A 349 15.22 18.19 -10.36
CA ILE A 349 14.00 17.40 -10.60
C ILE A 349 13.05 18.10 -11.57
N ALA A 350 12.12 17.34 -12.17
CA ALA A 350 10.95 17.90 -12.83
C ALA A 350 9.92 18.33 -11.77
N HIS A 351 9.99 19.58 -11.31
CA HIS A 351 9.17 20.06 -10.17
C HIS A 351 7.65 19.97 -10.41
N ASP A 352 7.20 20.12 -11.65
CA ASP A 352 5.79 20.00 -12.05
C ASP A 352 5.24 18.58 -11.85
N ARG A 353 6.14 17.59 -11.77
CA ARG A 353 5.80 16.18 -11.51
C ARG A 353 5.73 15.84 -10.02
N VAL A 354 6.11 16.74 -9.12
CA VAL A 354 6.17 16.44 -7.67
C VAL A 354 5.08 17.18 -6.91
N ILE A 355 4.23 16.42 -6.21
CA ILE A 355 3.22 16.95 -5.30
C ILE A 355 3.62 16.59 -3.87
N VAL A 356 3.87 17.60 -3.04
CA VAL A 356 4.10 17.39 -1.61
C VAL A 356 2.77 17.19 -0.90
N PHE A 357 2.69 16.16 -0.06
CA PHE A 357 1.51 15.85 0.74
C PHE A 357 1.90 15.66 2.21
N ASN A 358 1.51 16.61 3.06
CA ASN A 358 1.86 16.62 4.47
C ASN A 358 0.91 15.73 5.32
N ARG A 359 1.49 14.95 6.22
CA ARG A 359 0.85 14.10 7.24
C ARG A 359 1.16 14.70 8.63
N PRO A 360 0.33 14.45 9.67
CA PRO A 360 -0.70 13.44 9.82
C PRO A 360 -2.04 13.81 9.18
N SER A 361 -2.95 12.84 9.19
CA SER A 361 -4.35 13.06 8.89
C SER A 361 -5.03 13.87 10.00
N PHE A 362 -5.73 14.94 9.64
CA PHE A 362 -6.64 15.64 10.54
C PHE A 362 -7.76 14.70 10.99
N ARG A 363 -7.99 14.58 12.31
CA ARG A 363 -9.04 13.72 12.86
C ARG A 363 -10.33 14.53 13.07
N LEU A 364 -11.33 14.26 12.24
CA LEU A 364 -12.64 14.89 12.36
C LEU A 364 -13.45 14.22 13.48
N ARG A 365 -13.97 14.99 14.45
CA ARG A 365 -14.74 14.46 15.58
C ARG A 365 -16.25 14.59 15.43
N GLY A 366 -16.73 15.17 14.32
CA GLY A 366 -18.15 15.18 13.95
C GLY A 366 -18.71 16.52 13.48
N HIS A 367 -17.95 17.62 13.59
CA HIS A 367 -18.40 18.96 13.18
C HIS A 367 -17.51 19.59 12.13
N VAL A 368 -18.11 20.10 11.04
CA VAL A 368 -17.39 20.77 9.93
C VAL A 368 -16.59 21.98 10.42
N ALA A 369 -17.13 22.73 11.39
CA ALA A 369 -16.49 23.91 11.93
C ALA A 369 -15.09 23.61 12.52
N GLU A 370 -14.83 22.38 12.97
CA GLU A 370 -13.52 21.95 13.44
C GLU A 370 -12.52 21.76 12.28
N LEU A 371 -13.02 21.42 11.10
CA LEU A 371 -12.23 21.19 9.89
C LEU A 371 -11.80 22.52 9.24
N GLU A 372 -12.61 23.57 9.34
CA GLU A 372 -12.41 24.82 8.58
C GLU A 372 -11.05 25.49 8.80
N PRO A 373 -10.56 25.68 10.05
CA PRO A 373 -9.24 26.30 10.23
C PRO A 373 -8.12 25.50 9.57
N THR A 374 -8.23 24.17 9.57
CA THR A 374 -7.23 23.29 8.95
C THR A 374 -7.34 23.31 7.44
N VAL A 375 -8.55 23.33 6.90
CA VAL A 375 -8.82 23.52 5.45
C VAL A 375 -8.21 24.82 4.97
N ASP A 376 -8.50 25.95 5.62
CA ASP A 376 -8.00 27.25 5.19
C ASP A 376 -6.48 27.31 5.25
N ARG A 377 -5.88 26.76 6.31
CA ARG A 377 -4.42 26.63 6.46
C ARG A 377 -3.79 25.84 5.31
N PHE A 378 -4.32 24.66 4.99
CA PHE A 378 -3.75 23.81 3.93
C PHE A 378 -3.97 24.38 2.52
N ARG A 379 -5.11 25.04 2.28
CA ARG A 379 -5.35 25.78 1.03
C ARG A 379 -4.38 26.94 0.85
N ALA A 380 -4.14 27.73 1.90
CA ALA A 380 -3.17 28.82 1.86
C ALA A 380 -1.75 28.32 1.55
N MET A 381 -1.40 27.11 2.01
CA MET A 381 -0.13 26.45 1.68
C MET A 381 -0.12 25.77 0.29
N GLY A 382 -1.26 25.67 -0.39
CA GLY A 382 -1.41 24.93 -1.65
C GLY A 382 -1.13 23.43 -1.49
N LEU A 383 -1.58 22.82 -0.40
CA LEU A 383 -1.32 21.42 -0.05
C LEU A 383 -2.61 20.58 0.02
N PRO A 384 -2.55 19.30 -0.38
CA PRO A 384 -3.61 18.34 -0.06
C PRO A 384 -3.69 18.12 1.47
N LEU A 385 -4.90 17.95 1.99
CA LEU A 385 -5.17 17.71 3.41
C LEU A 385 -5.69 16.29 3.63
N SER A 386 -4.94 15.46 4.35
CA SER A 386 -5.41 14.13 4.75
C SER A 386 -6.44 14.26 5.86
N VAL A 387 -7.57 13.57 5.75
CA VAL A 387 -8.64 13.59 6.75
C VAL A 387 -8.95 12.16 7.19
N ASN A 388 -8.83 11.90 8.49
CA ASN A 388 -9.26 10.65 9.09
C ASN A 388 -10.78 10.68 9.35
N ALA A 389 -11.55 10.64 8.27
CA ALA A 389 -13.00 10.53 8.26
C ALA A 389 -13.41 9.63 7.10
N SER A 390 -14.45 8.82 7.31
CA SER A 390 -15.08 8.07 6.22
C SER A 390 -15.81 9.02 5.28
N SER A 391 -15.98 8.59 4.03
CA SER A 391 -16.75 9.34 3.04
C SER A 391 -18.20 9.62 3.48
N GLY A 392 -18.82 8.67 4.20
CA GLY A 392 -20.13 8.84 4.82
C GLY A 392 -20.17 9.94 5.89
N ALA A 393 -19.15 10.01 6.75
CA ALA A 393 -19.04 11.08 7.74
C ALA A 393 -18.92 12.46 7.07
N LEU A 394 -18.13 12.58 5.99
CA LEU A 394 -18.03 13.81 5.20
C LEU A 394 -19.34 14.18 4.50
N HIS A 395 -20.11 13.20 4.05
CA HIS A 395 -21.42 13.47 3.45
C HIS A 395 -22.40 14.11 4.45
N HIS A 396 -22.41 13.68 5.72
CA HIS A 396 -23.21 14.33 6.75
C HIS A 396 -22.74 15.76 7.07
N VAL A 397 -21.44 15.98 6.98
CA VAL A 397 -20.77 17.26 7.22
C VAL A 397 -21.14 18.25 6.12
N PHE A 398 -21.00 17.91 4.84
CA PHE A 398 -21.26 18.86 3.73
C PHE A 398 -22.75 19.15 3.46
N ARG A 399 -23.68 18.45 4.10
CA ARG A 399 -25.14 18.68 3.95
C ARG A 399 -25.76 19.56 5.03
N ARG A 400 -25.02 19.86 6.10
CA ARG A 400 -25.40 20.84 7.13
C ARG A 400 -24.70 22.15 6.82
#